data_AF-A0A953QIK5-F1
#
_entry.id   AF-A0A953QIK5-F1
#
_cell.length_a   1.000
_cell.length_b   1.000
_cell.length_c   1.000
_cell.angle_alpha   90.00
_cell.angle_beta   90.00
_cell.angle_gamma   90.00
#
_symmetry.space_group_name_H-M   'P 1'
#
loop_
_entity.id
_entity.type
_entity.pdbx_description
1 polymer ?
#
loop_
_entity_poly.entity_id
_entity_poly.type
_entity_poly.pdbx_seq_one_letter_code
_entity_poly.pdbx_strand_id
1 'polypeptide(L)'
;MDRLLNVITVFSALLIGLVLGSVRRAHIRPEYSVSWLLAAFVLLALSRWRALQDWIAAALGLNDAALVLLIMAGAVFVLVLFRFSLIISNLKDSNVALMQRVAILEFHLTNLDEKNKAAAGN
;
A
#
# COMPACT_ATOMS: atom_id res chain seq x y z
N MET A 1 0.67 16.06 -30.15
CA MET A 1 1.33 15.06 -29.29
C MET A 1 1.99 15.67 -28.05
N ASP A 2 2.71 16.80 -28.18
CA ASP A 2 3.49 17.40 -27.07
C ASP A 2 2.66 17.87 -25.87
N ARG A 3 1.41 18.28 -26.10
CA ARG A 3 0.49 18.67 -25.02
C ARG A 3 0.12 17.48 -24.11
N LEU A 4 -0.01 16.30 -24.69
CA LEU A 4 -0.38 15.09 -23.96
C LEU A 4 0.81 14.56 -23.15
N LEU A 5 2.03 14.65 -23.72
CA LEU A 5 3.28 14.40 -22.99
C LEU A 5 3.45 15.35 -21.80
N ASN A 6 3.24 16.66 -21.98
CA ASN A 6 3.33 17.63 -20.88
C ASN A 6 2.31 17.38 -19.76
N VAL A 7 1.07 17.01 -20.11
CA VAL A 7 0.04 16.67 -19.11
C VAL A 7 0.46 15.44 -18.30
N ILE A 8 1.01 14.42 -18.96
CA ILE A 8 1.51 13.22 -18.28
C ILE A 8 2.71 13.55 -17.40
N THR A 9 3.65 14.38 -17.86
CA THR A 9 4.81 14.79 -17.06
C THR A 9 4.41 15.57 -15.81
N VAL A 10 3.47 16.52 -15.95
CA VAL A 10 2.94 17.29 -14.82
C VAL A 10 2.17 16.40 -13.85
N PHE A 11 1.37 15.46 -14.36
CA PHE A 11 0.65 14.50 -13.54
C PHE A 11 1.61 13.58 -12.76
N SER A 12 2.65 13.04 -13.41
CA SER A 12 3.69 12.25 -12.74
C SER A 12 4.46 13.05 -11.68
N ALA A 13 4.82 14.31 -11.96
CA ALA A 13 5.51 15.16 -10.99
C ALA A 13 4.61 15.50 -9.79
N LEU A 14 3.32 15.77 -10.01
CA LEU A 14 2.33 15.97 -8.95
C LEU A 14 2.16 14.72 -8.09
N LEU A 15 2.10 13.54 -8.71
CA LEU A 15 1.95 12.26 -8.01
C LEU A 15 3.18 11.96 -7.16
N ILE A 16 4.39 12.20 -7.67
CA ILE A 16 5.64 12.12 -6.90
C ILE A 16 5.63 13.11 -5.72
N GLY A 17 5.22 14.36 -5.95
CA GLY A 17 5.11 15.38 -4.90
C GLY A 17 4.10 15.01 -3.80
N LEU A 18 2.95 14.45 -4.19
CA LEU A 18 1.92 13.96 -3.26
C LEU A 18 2.41 12.78 -2.43
N VAL A 19 3.12 11.83 -3.07
CA VAL A 19 3.74 10.69 -2.37
C VAL A 19 4.79 11.20 -1.39
N LEU A 20 5.73 12.06 -1.81
CA LEU A 20 6.75 12.63 -0.93
C LEU A 20 6.16 13.47 0.21
N GLY A 21 5.10 14.23 -0.05
CA GLY A 21 4.36 14.99 0.96
C GLY A 21 3.65 14.10 1.98
N SER A 22 3.05 13.00 1.50
CA SER A 22 2.41 11.99 2.36
C SER A 22 3.42 11.24 3.22
N VAL A 23 4.63 11.01 2.70
CA VAL A 23 5.78 10.45 3.45
C VAL A 23 6.29 11.45 4.50
N ARG A 24 6.39 12.74 4.16
CA ARG A 24 6.92 13.77 5.06
C ARG A 24 5.97 14.17 6.20
N ARG A 25 4.65 14.01 6.03
CA ARG A 25 3.64 14.43 7.02
C ARG A 25 3.39 13.47 8.19
N ALA A 26 4.19 12.41 8.36
CA ALA A 26 4.30 11.63 9.60
C ALA A 26 2.96 11.34 10.33
N HIS A 27 2.06 10.63 9.64
CA HIS A 27 1.00 9.83 10.31
C HIS A 27 1.01 8.36 9.86
N ILE A 28 2.01 7.97 9.06
CA ILE A 28 2.17 6.61 8.53
C ILE A 28 3.56 6.12 8.94
N ARG A 29 3.64 4.94 9.56
CA ARG A 29 4.90 4.32 9.98
C ARG A 29 5.84 4.18 8.76
N PRO A 30 7.15 4.42 8.90
CA PRO A 30 8.12 4.44 7.80
C PRO A 30 8.13 3.15 6.93
N GLU A 31 7.61 2.05 7.46
CA GLU A 31 7.41 0.76 6.79
C GLU A 31 6.60 0.85 5.48
N TYR A 32 5.59 1.73 5.41
CA TYR A 32 4.69 1.82 4.25
C TYR A 32 5.19 2.76 3.13
N SER A 33 6.14 3.64 3.46
CA SER A 33 6.77 4.54 2.48
C SER A 33 7.80 3.80 1.61
N VAL A 34 8.39 2.74 2.15
CA VAL A 34 9.39 1.91 1.46
C VAL A 34 8.79 1.20 0.25
N SER A 35 7.56 0.69 0.34
CA SER A 35 6.91 0.01 -0.78
C SER A 35 6.61 0.95 -1.95
N TRP A 36 6.21 2.19 -1.68
CA TRP A 36 6.01 3.22 -2.70
C TRP A 36 7.33 3.72 -3.30
N LEU A 37 8.39 3.89 -2.50
CA LEU A 37 9.73 4.23 -2.99
C LEU A 37 10.30 3.10 -3.87
N LEU A 38 10.12 1.84 -3.45
CA LEU A 38 10.53 0.68 -4.24
C LEU A 38 9.75 0.61 -5.55
N ALA A 39 8.43 0.85 -5.53
CA ALA A 39 7.63 0.91 -6.74
C ALA A 39 8.09 2.01 -7.69
N ALA A 40 8.35 3.22 -7.18
CA ALA A 40 8.89 4.33 -7.99
C ALA A 40 10.27 3.99 -8.59
N PHE A 41 11.14 3.35 -7.81
CA PHE A 41 12.46 2.91 -8.29
C PHE A 41 12.35 1.83 -9.37
N VAL A 42 11.48 0.83 -9.17
CA VAL A 42 11.20 -0.22 -10.16
C VAL A 42 10.65 0.39 -11.45
N LEU A 43 9.69 1.32 -11.36
CA LEU A 43 9.15 2.03 -12.53
C LEU A 43 10.22 2.83 -13.26
N LEU A 44 11.13 3.49 -12.54
CA LEU A 44 12.23 4.24 -13.14
C LEU A 44 13.21 3.31 -13.85
N ALA A 45 13.58 2.18 -13.24
CA ALA A 45 14.44 1.17 -13.85
C ALA A 45 13.80 0.58 -15.11
N LEU A 46 12.52 0.23 -15.02
CA LEU A 46 11.71 -0.28 -16.13
C LEU A 46 11.56 0.75 -17.26
N SER A 47 11.47 2.04 -16.93
CA SER A 47 11.40 3.13 -17.90
C SER A 47 12.67 3.24 -18.75
N ARG A 48 13.84 2.94 -18.18
CA ARG A 48 15.13 2.98 -18.86
C ARG A 48 15.44 1.71 -19.65
N TRP A 49 14.73 0.61 -19.42
CA TRP A 49 15.03 -0.70 -20.00
C TRP A 49 14.34 -0.94 -21.34
N ARG A 50 14.87 -0.33 -22.41
CA ARG A 50 14.33 -0.42 -23.77
C ARG A 50 14.16 -1.85 -24.29
N ALA A 51 15.15 -2.72 -24.10
CA ALA A 51 15.06 -4.11 -24.56
C ALA A 51 13.84 -4.87 -23.99
N LEU A 52 13.49 -4.61 -22.72
CA LEU A 52 12.31 -5.19 -22.10
C LEU A 52 11.01 -4.58 -22.66
N GLN A 53 11.01 -3.27 -22.91
CA GLN A 53 9.88 -2.59 -23.55
C GLN A 53 9.65 -3.13 -24.96
N ASP A 54 10.70 -3.27 -25.77
CA ASP A 54 10.61 -3.78 -27.14
C ASP A 54 10.13 -5.24 -27.17
N TRP A 55 10.57 -6.06 -26.22
CA TRP A 55 10.11 -7.44 -26.08
C TRP A 55 8.61 -7.52 -25.74
N ILE A 56 8.14 -6.70 -24.80
CA ILE A 56 6.72 -6.62 -24.44
C ILE A 56 5.89 -6.02 -25.59
N ALA A 57 6.41 -5.01 -26.27
CA ALA A 57 5.79 -4.39 -27.43
C ALA A 57 5.54 -5.44 -28.53
N ALA A 58 6.57 -6.24 -28.84
CA ALA A 58 6.47 -7.33 -29.80
C ALA A 58 5.49 -8.43 -29.34
N ALA A 59 5.51 -8.80 -28.06
CA ALA A 59 4.61 -9.81 -27.51
C ALA A 59 3.13 -9.37 -27.54
N LEU A 60 2.86 -8.08 -27.34
CA LEU A 60 1.51 -7.51 -27.33
C LEU A 60 1.07 -6.93 -28.69
N GLY A 61 1.95 -6.93 -29.70
CA GLY A 61 1.69 -6.31 -31.01
C GLY A 61 1.54 -4.78 -30.95
N LEU A 62 2.14 -4.14 -29.94
CA LEU A 62 2.07 -2.70 -29.72
C LEU A 62 3.26 -2.01 -30.40
N ASN A 63 2.99 -0.95 -31.17
CA ASN A 63 4.05 -0.14 -31.80
C ASN A 63 4.39 1.14 -31.03
N ASP A 64 3.68 1.43 -29.94
CA ASP A 64 3.84 2.65 -29.15
C ASP A 64 4.48 2.34 -27.78
N ALA A 65 5.69 2.85 -27.58
CA ALA A 65 6.43 2.71 -26.32
C ALA A 65 5.70 3.33 -25.12
N ALA A 66 4.86 4.35 -25.33
CA ALA A 66 4.09 4.97 -24.25
C ALA A 66 3.00 4.02 -23.72
N LEU A 67 2.36 3.24 -24.60
CA LEU A 67 1.35 2.24 -24.20
C LEU A 67 1.99 1.08 -23.43
N VAL A 68 3.17 0.62 -23.85
CA VAL A 68 3.93 -0.43 -23.16
C VAL A 68 4.29 0.01 -21.74
N LEU A 69 4.79 1.24 -21.59
CA LEU A 69 5.10 1.83 -20.30
C LEU A 69 3.86 1.97 -19.40
N LEU A 70 2.72 2.37 -19.96
CA LEU A 70 1.46 2.50 -19.22
C LEU A 70 1.01 1.14 -18.68
N ILE A 71 1.03 0.09 -19.51
CA ILE A 71 0.63 -1.26 -19.11
C ILE A 71 1.56 -1.79 -18.02
N MET A 72 2.86 -1.60 -18.20
CA MET A 72 3.87 -2.02 -17.24
C MET A 72 3.73 -1.28 -15.91
N ALA A 73 3.46 0.03 -15.95
CA ALA A 73 3.15 0.81 -14.76
C ALA A 73 1.90 0.29 -14.06
N GLY A 74 0.82 0.06 -14.81
CA GLY A 74 -0.42 -0.53 -14.31
C GLY A 74 -0.18 -1.88 -13.61
N ALA A 75 0.65 -2.75 -14.19
CA ALA A 75 1.00 -4.04 -13.58
C ALA A 75 1.72 -3.87 -12.23
N VAL A 76 2.70 -2.96 -12.15
CA VAL A 76 3.37 -2.64 -10.87
C VAL A 76 2.37 -2.11 -9.85
N PHE A 77 1.46 -1.21 -10.25
CA PHE A 77 0.42 -0.70 -9.36
C PHE A 77 -0.51 -1.80 -8.85
N VAL A 78 -0.95 -2.73 -9.71
CA VAL A 78 -1.77 -3.88 -9.30
C VAL A 78 -1.02 -4.75 -8.27
N LEU A 79 0.27 -5.00 -8.48
CA LEU A 79 1.09 -5.75 -7.51
C LEU A 79 1.19 -5.03 -6.16
N VAL A 80 1.38 -3.71 -6.18
CA VAL A 80 1.42 -2.88 -4.95
C VAL A 80 0.07 -2.93 -4.23
N LEU A 81 -1.04 -2.78 -4.96
CA LEU A 81 -2.39 -2.87 -4.40
C LEU A 81 -2.68 -4.26 -3.82
N PHE A 82 -2.24 -5.32 -4.50
CA PHE A 82 -2.35 -6.69 -4.00
C PHE A 82 -1.57 -6.88 -2.70
N ARG A 83 -0.33 -6.38 -2.64
CA ARG A 83 0.47 -6.38 -1.40
C ARG A 83 -0.24 -5.66 -0.26
N PHE A 84 -0.82 -4.48 -0.52
CA PHE A 84 -1.59 -3.76 0.49
C PHE A 84 -2.83 -4.53 0.94
N SER A 85 -3.54 -5.18 0.01
CA SER A 85 -4.70 -6.03 0.34
C SER A 85 -4.34 -7.12 1.34
N LEU A 86 -3.21 -7.81 1.13
CA LEU A 86 -2.72 -8.84 2.07
C LEU A 86 -2.37 -8.25 3.45
N ILE A 87 -1.70 -7.10 3.49
CA ILE A 87 -1.34 -6.44 4.76
C ILE A 87 -2.60 -6.04 5.54
N ILE A 88 -3.59 -5.45 4.85
CA ILE A 88 -4.85 -5.05 5.45
C ILE A 88 -5.62 -6.27 5.97
N SER A 89 -5.61 -7.37 5.22
CA SER A 89 -6.23 -8.63 5.65
C SER A 89 -5.62 -9.14 6.95
N ASN A 90 -4.28 -9.25 7.02
CA ASN A 90 -3.59 -9.70 8.22
C ASN A 90 -3.82 -8.77 9.42
N LEU A 91 -3.88 -7.46 9.18
CA LEU A 91 -4.14 -6.47 10.22
C LEU A 91 -5.56 -6.62 10.76
N LYS A 92 -6.55 -6.88 9.89
CA LYS A 92 -7.93 -7.15 10.30
C LYS A 92 -8.02 -8.39 11.19
N ASP A 93 -7.36 -9.48 10.81
CA ASP A 93 -7.36 -10.72 11.59
C ASP A 93 -6.72 -10.52 12.98
N SER A 94 -5.62 -9.77 13.02
CA SER A 94 -4.94 -9.40 14.28
C SER A 94 -5.82 -8.54 15.19
N ASN A 95 -6.57 -7.59 14.62
CA ASN A 95 -7.51 -6.75 15.36
C ASN A 95 -8.67 -7.57 15.96
N VAL A 96 -9.21 -8.54 15.21
CA VAL A 96 -10.25 -9.44 15.72
C VAL A 96 -9.71 -10.25 16.92
N ALA A 97 -8.52 -10.82 16.81
CA ALA A 97 -7.89 -11.54 17.90
C ALA A 97 -7.62 -10.65 19.13
N LEU A 98 -7.21 -9.39 18.90
CA LEU A 98 -6.99 -8.43 19.99
C LEU A 98 -8.30 -8.06 20.70
N MET A 99 -9.37 -7.77 19.95
CA MET A 99 -10.69 -7.50 20.55
C MET A 99 -11.18 -8.66 21.40
N GLN A 100 -10.99 -9.90 20.93
CA GLN A 100 -11.35 -11.10 21.71
C GLN A 100 -10.57 -11.19 23.02
N ARG A 101 -9.26 -10.92 23.00
CA ARG A 101 -8.42 -10.91 24.21
C ARG A 101 -8.84 -9.83 25.19
N VAL A 102 -9.19 -8.64 24.70
CA VAL A 102 -9.70 -7.54 25.53
C VAL A 102 -11.04 -7.93 26.17
N ALA A 103 -11.98 -8.50 25.41
CA ALA A 103 -13.27 -8.92 25.95
C ALA A 103 -13.15 -9.99 27.05
N ILE A 104 -12.24 -10.97 26.88
CA ILE A 104 -11.96 -11.98 27.92
C ILE A 104 -11.36 -11.33 29.17
N LEU A 105 -10.47 -10.33 28.99
CA LEU A 105 -9.87 -9.62 30.11
C LEU A 105 -10.90 -8.81 30.89
N GLU A 106 -11.80 -8.10 30.19
CA GLU A 106 -12.92 -7.37 30.79
C GLU A 106 -13.86 -8.28 31.58
N PHE A 107 -14.15 -9.47 31.06
CA PHE A 107 -14.95 -10.48 31.77
C PHE A 107 -14.30 -10.94 33.08
N HIS A 108 -12.99 -11.21 33.08
CA HIS A 108 -12.28 -11.60 34.29
C HIS A 108 -12.24 -10.48 35.34
N LEU A 109 -12.03 -9.23 34.92
CA LEU A 109 -12.08 -8.08 35.83
C LEU A 109 -13.46 -7.93 36.47
N THR A 110 -14.52 -8.04 35.67
CA THR A 110 -15.91 -7.95 36.17
C THR A 110 -16.21 -9.04 37.20
N ASN A 111 -15.81 -10.29 36.92
CA ASN A 111 -15.99 -11.40 37.87
C ASN A 111 -15.18 -11.23 39.17
N LEU A 112 -13.97 -10.64 39.10
CA LEU A 112 -13.18 -10.35 40.29
C LEU A 112 -13.84 -9.26 41.14
N ASP A 113 -14.37 -8.22 40.52
CA ASP A 113 -15.10 -7.15 41.21
C ASP A 113 -16.37 -7.67 41.88
N GLU A 114 -17.12 -8.57 41.21
CA GLU A 114 -18.29 -9.23 41.81
C GLU A 114 -17.93 -10.09 43.02
N LYS A 115 -16.85 -10.89 42.93
CA LYS A 115 -16.36 -11.70 44.06
C LYS A 115 -15.91 -10.83 45.24
N ASN A 116 -15.21 -9.74 44.98
CA ASN A 116 -14.78 -8.80 46.03
C ASN A 116 -15.98 -8.13 46.71
N LYS A 117 -17.01 -7.73 45.95
CA LYS A 117 -18.25 -7.18 46.52
C LYS A 117 -18.99 -8.21 47.38
N ALA A 118 -19.08 -9.46 46.93
CA ALA A 118 -19.70 -10.54 47.70
C ALA A 118 -18.92 -10.85 49.00
N ALA A 119 -17.58 -10.75 48.97
CA ALA A 119 -16.74 -10.95 50.15
C ALA A 119 -16.80 -9.78 51.15
N ALA A 120 -17.02 -8.55 50.68
CA ALA A 120 -17.13 -7.36 51.53
C ALA A 120 -18.54 -7.14 52.12
N GLY A 121 -19.56 -7.83 51.59
CA GLY A 121 -20.94 -7.78 52.08
C GLY A 121 -21.30 -8.81 53.15
N ASN A 122 -20.37 -9.72 53.49
CA ASN A 122 -20.45 -10.66 54.62
C ASN A 122 -19.56 -10.19 55.77
#